data_AF-A0A8T4QKZ3-F1
#
_entry.id   AF-A0A8T4QKZ3-F1
#
_cell.length_a   1.000
_cell.length_b   1.000
_cell.length_c   1.000
_cell.angle_alpha   90.00
_cell.angle_beta   90.00
_cell.angle_gamma   90.00
#
_symmetry.space_group_name_H-M   'P 1'
#
loop_
_entity.id
_entity.type
_entity.pdbx_description
1 polymer ?
#
loop_
_entity_poly.entity_id
_entity_poly.type
_entity_poly.pdbx_seq_one_letter_code
_entity_poly.pdbx_strand_id
1 'polypeptide(L)'
;MVFLLITVLITLVFSYILFGVTGIRVVLGVIFISSPFYLMLNNFELTEGEKFVFSILFGLTLFSALVYLLGLVISFRIAIIATFLVFIIAAFLIRKYKPKKQS
;
A
#
# COMPACT_ATOMS: atom_id res chain seq x y z
N MET A 1 17.01 -5.49 1.89
CA MET A 1 16.47 -5.42 0.51
C MET A 1 16.39 -6.78 -0.17
N VAL A 2 17.48 -7.57 -0.24
CA VAL A 2 17.50 -8.88 -0.94
C VAL A 2 16.45 -9.86 -0.39
N PHE A 3 16.31 -9.99 0.92
CA PHE A 3 15.31 -10.86 1.56
C PHE A 3 13.88 -10.52 1.13
N LEU A 4 13.52 -9.23 1.16
CA LEU A 4 12.17 -8.76 0.82
C LEU A 4 11.84 -9.01 -0.66
N LEU A 5 12.81 -8.79 -1.56
CA LEU A 5 12.67 -9.11 -3.00
C LEU A 5 12.43 -10.61 -3.23
N ILE A 6 13.16 -11.48 -2.51
CA ILE A 6 12.98 -12.93 -2.59
C ILE A 6 11.57 -13.32 -2.09
N THR A 7 11.12 -12.77 -0.97
CA THR A 7 9.76 -13.04 -0.44
C THR A 7 8.67 -12.62 -1.43
N VAL A 8 8.80 -11.45 -2.05
CA VAL A 8 7.85 -10.97 -3.07
C VAL A 8 7.88 -11.87 -4.30
N LEU A 9 9.06 -12.28 -4.77
CA LEU A 9 9.19 -13.18 -5.93
C LEU A 9 8.54 -14.54 -5.65
N ILE A 10 8.79 -15.14 -4.48
CA ILE A 10 8.18 -16.40 -4.07
C ILE A 10 6.65 -16.25 -4.02
N THR A 11 6.15 -15.14 -3.47
CA THR A 11 4.71 -14.87 -3.38
C THR A 11 4.09 -14.74 -4.77
N LEU A 12 4.76 -14.06 -5.71
CA LEU A 12 4.30 -13.93 -7.09
C LEU A 12 4.26 -15.27 -7.82
N VAL A 13 5.32 -16.09 -7.69
CA VAL A 13 5.38 -17.42 -8.31
C VAL A 13 4.30 -18.33 -7.72
N PHE A 14 4.17 -18.35 -6.40
CA PHE A 14 3.17 -19.17 -5.72
C PHE A 14 1.73 -18.74 -6.08
N SER A 15 1.48 -17.44 -6.12
CA SER A 15 0.17 -16.88 -6.50
C SER A 15 -0.16 -17.18 -7.97
N TYR A 16 0.84 -17.16 -8.86
CA TYR A 16 0.66 -17.57 -10.26
C TYR A 16 0.32 -19.05 -10.39
N ILE A 17 1.00 -19.92 -9.64
CA ILE A 17 0.73 -21.37 -9.68
C ILE A 17 -0.70 -21.67 -9.22
N LEU A 18 -1.17 -21.00 -8.15
CA LEU A 18 -2.49 -21.29 -7.59
C LEU A 18 -3.65 -20.59 -8.31
N PHE A 19 -3.47 -19.34 -8.73
CA PHE A 19 -4.55 -18.47 -9.20
C PHE A 19 -4.28 -17.89 -10.60
N GLY A 20 -3.21 -18.32 -11.27
CA GLY A 20 -2.80 -17.82 -12.57
C GLY A 20 -2.50 -16.33 -12.59
N VAL A 21 -2.84 -15.68 -13.71
CA VAL A 21 -2.64 -14.23 -13.91
C VAL A 21 -3.44 -13.40 -12.89
N THR A 22 -4.59 -13.90 -12.43
CA THR A 22 -5.41 -13.22 -11.42
C THR A 22 -4.65 -13.08 -10.10
N GLY A 23 -3.96 -14.14 -9.67
CA GLY A 23 -3.12 -14.10 -8.45
C GLY A 23 -2.04 -13.02 -8.52
N ILE A 24 -1.30 -12.99 -9.63
CA ILE A 24 -0.29 -11.95 -9.87
C ILE A 24 -0.90 -10.55 -9.76
N ARG A 25 -2.06 -10.31 -10.39
CA ARG A 25 -2.73 -9.00 -10.35
C ARG A 25 -3.14 -8.60 -8.94
N VAL A 26 -3.60 -9.55 -8.13
CA VAL A 26 -3.96 -9.28 -6.72
C VAL A 26 -2.71 -8.90 -5.93
N VAL A 27 -1.63 -9.66 -6.04
CA VAL A 27 -0.37 -9.37 -5.31
C VAL A 27 0.17 -8.00 -5.72
N LEU A 28 0.23 -7.70 -7.02
CA LEU A 28 0.65 -6.39 -7.50
C LEU A 28 -0.29 -5.27 -7.03
N GLY A 29 -1.60 -5.51 -7.02
CA GLY A 29 -2.59 -4.58 -6.49
C GLY A 29 -2.36 -4.27 -5.02
N VAL A 30 -2.12 -5.29 -4.20
CA VAL A 30 -1.80 -5.13 -2.77
C VAL A 30 -0.52 -4.32 -2.57
N ILE A 31 0.54 -4.62 -3.32
CA ILE A 31 1.79 -3.84 -3.25
C ILE A 31 1.53 -2.38 -3.63
N PHE A 32 0.74 -2.14 -4.68
CA PHE A 32 0.44 -0.81 -5.17
C PHE A 32 -0.36 0.02 -4.15
N ILE A 33 -1.46 -0.51 -3.60
CA ILE A 33 -2.28 0.20 -2.60
C ILE A 33 -1.55 0.40 -1.28
N SER A 34 -0.60 -0.47 -0.94
CA SER A 34 0.18 -0.39 0.31
C SER A 34 1.34 0.61 0.21
N SER A 35 1.80 0.92 -1.01
CA SER A 35 2.95 1.82 -1.24
C SER A 35 2.84 3.22 -0.61
N PRO A 36 1.71 3.97 -0.69
CA PRO A 36 1.61 5.27 -0.01
C PRO A 36 1.69 5.13 1.51
N PHE A 37 1.15 4.06 2.10
CA PHE A 37 1.23 3.81 3.53
C PHE A 37 2.66 3.45 3.96
N TYR A 38 3.40 2.70 3.15
CA TYR A 38 4.82 2.45 3.41
C TYR A 38 5.62 3.75 3.47
N LEU A 39 5.37 4.67 2.52
CA LEU A 39 6.01 5.99 2.51
C LEU A 39 5.64 6.83 3.73
N MET A 40 4.39 6.77 4.17
CA MET A 40 3.91 7.44 5.37
C MET A 40 4.57 6.87 6.63
N LEU A 41 4.64 5.54 6.75
CA LEU A 41 5.23 4.81 7.86
C LEU A 41 6.76 4.93 7.94
N ASN A 42 7.43 5.19 6.82
CA ASN A 42 8.88 5.41 6.82
C ASN A 42 9.31 6.61 7.68
N ASN A 43 8.38 7.49 8.03
CA ASN A 43 8.68 8.59 8.92
C ASN A 43 8.66 8.20 10.41
N PHE A 44 8.23 6.99 10.76
CA PHE A 44 8.14 6.49 12.14
C PHE A 44 9.33 5.59 12.45
N GLU A 45 9.68 5.48 13.74
CA GLU A 45 10.77 4.63 14.25
C GLU A 45 10.33 3.14 14.29
N LEU A 46 9.90 2.61 13.14
CA LEU A 46 9.51 1.22 12.95
C LEU A 46 10.63 0.44 12.27
N THR A 47 10.75 -0.85 12.54
CA THR A 47 11.63 -1.74 11.78
C THR A 47 11.08 -1.99 10.38
N GLU A 48 11.93 -2.37 9.42
CA GLU A 48 11.51 -2.61 8.03
C GLU A 48 10.41 -3.68 7.91
N GLY A 49 10.44 -4.71 8.77
CA GLY A 49 9.41 -5.74 8.82
C GLY A 49 8.06 -5.20 9.30
N GLU A 50 8.05 -4.40 10.37
CA GLU A 50 6.84 -3.76 10.89
C GLU A 50 6.25 -2.77 9.87
N LYS A 51 7.09 -1.94 9.23
CA LYS A 51 6.65 -1.03 8.17
C LYS A 51 5.93 -1.78 7.05
N PHE A 52 6.49 -2.91 6.60
CA PHE A 52 5.90 -3.71 5.54
C PHE A 52 4.54 -4.27 5.96
N VAL A 53 4.46 -4.93 7.12
CA VAL A 53 3.21 -5.53 7.63
C VAL A 53 2.13 -4.46 7.85
N PHE A 54 2.45 -3.37 8.55
CA PHE A 54 1.49 -2.30 8.79
C PHE A 54 1.06 -1.59 7.51
N SER A 55 1.96 -1.40 6.54
CA SER A 55 1.59 -0.80 5.25
C SER A 55 0.56 -1.63 4.50
N ILE A 56 0.68 -2.96 4.55
CA ILE A 56 -0.30 -3.88 3.94
C ILE A 56 -1.62 -3.85 4.69
N LEU A 57 -1.58 -3.87 6.03
CA LEU A 57 -2.80 -3.83 6.84
C LEU A 57 -3.56 -2.51 6.63
N PHE A 58 -2.89 -1.36 6.68
CA PHE A 58 -3.51 -0.07 6.38
C PHE A 58 -3.96 0.01 4.92
N GLY A 59 -3.15 -0.49 3.99
CA GLY A 59 -3.47 -0.59 2.58
C GLY A 59 -4.74 -1.39 2.33
N LEU A 60 -4.95 -2.52 3.00
CA LEU A 60 -6.15 -3.33 2.81
C LEU A 60 -7.36 -2.76 3.53
N THR A 61 -7.18 -2.23 4.74
CA THR A 61 -8.31 -1.77 5.58
C THR A 61 -8.76 -0.37 5.21
N LEU A 62 -7.88 0.63 5.30
CA LEU A 62 -8.23 2.04 5.11
C LEU A 62 -8.54 2.34 3.65
N PHE A 63 -7.79 1.76 2.70
CA PHE A 63 -8.09 1.93 1.29
C PHE A 63 -9.47 1.38 0.94
N SER A 64 -9.77 0.14 1.33
CA SER A 64 -11.05 -0.49 1.02
C SER A 64 -12.21 0.24 1.67
N ALA A 65 -12.05 0.68 2.92
CA ALA A 65 -13.07 1.47 3.61
C ALA A 65 -13.35 2.81 2.89
N LEU A 66 -12.31 3.54 2.49
CA LEU A 66 -12.47 4.84 1.82
C LEU A 66 -13.05 4.68 0.41
N VAL A 67 -12.59 3.68 -0.35
CA VAL A 67 -13.16 3.34 -1.66
C VAL A 67 -14.63 2.96 -1.54
N TYR A 68 -15.01 2.16 -0.54
CA TYR A 68 -16.40 1.78 -0.33
C TYR A 68 -17.27 3.01 -0.04
N LEU A 69 -16.86 3.85 0.91
CA LEU A 69 -17.60 5.06 1.27
C LEU A 69 -17.76 6.02 0.08
N LEU A 70 -16.69 6.27 -0.67
CA LEU A 70 -16.77 7.10 -1.88
C LEU A 70 -17.60 6.41 -2.97
N GLY A 71 -17.49 5.09 -3.10
CA GLY A 71 -18.22 4.27 -4.06
C GLY A 71 -19.74 4.26 -3.85
N LEU A 72 -20.23 4.67 -2.68
CA LEU A 72 -21.66 4.90 -2.43
C LEU A 72 -22.19 6.16 -3.12
N VAL A 73 -21.31 7.11 -3.44
CA VAL A 73 -21.67 8.41 -4.01
C VAL A 73 -21.25 8.53 -5.48
N ILE A 74 -20.13 7.92 -5.86
CA ILE A 74 -19.56 7.96 -7.21
C ILE A 74 -19.26 6.55 -7.72
N SER A 75 -18.95 6.40 -9.02
CA SER A 75 -18.59 5.07 -9.54
C SER A 75 -17.36 4.49 -8.83
N PHE A 76 -17.38 3.19 -8.51
CA PHE A 76 -16.27 2.50 -7.84
C PHE A 76 -14.92 2.68 -8.55
N ARG A 77 -14.91 2.75 -9.88
CA ARG A 77 -13.68 2.99 -10.66
C ARG A 77 -13.05 4.34 -10.33
N ILE A 78 -13.87 5.38 -10.24
CA ILE A 78 -13.41 6.73 -9.88
C ILE A 78 -13.05 6.78 -8.39
N ALA A 79 -13.82 6.11 -7.52
CA ALA A 79 -13.53 6.03 -6.10
C ALA A 79 -12.15 5.41 -5.82
N ILE A 80 -11.77 4.32 -6.51
CA ILE A 80 -10.44 3.71 -6.39
C ILE A 80 -9.33 4.72 -6.70
N ILE A 81 -9.46 5.43 -7.83
CA ILE A 81 -8.46 6.41 -8.27
C ILE A 81 -8.40 7.59 -7.28
N ALA A 82 -9.56 8.10 -6.86
CA ALA A 82 -9.66 9.20 -5.91
C ALA A 82 -9.02 8.84 -4.56
N THR A 83 -9.35 7.67 -3.99
CA THR A 83 -8.75 7.18 -2.75
C THR A 83 -7.24 7.06 -2.86
N PHE A 84 -6.74 6.51 -3.98
CA PHE A 84 -5.31 6.38 -4.21
C PHE A 84 -4.59 7.73 -4.22
N LEU A 85 -5.16 8.72 -4.93
CA LEU A 85 -4.63 10.08 -4.94
C LEU A 85 -4.65 10.73 -3.56
N VAL A 86 -5.72 10.56 -2.79
CA VAL A 86 -5.83 11.09 -1.42
C VAL A 86 -4.71 10.54 -0.53
N PHE A 87 -4.45 9.23 -0.57
CA PHE A 87 -3.38 8.64 0.25
C PHE A 87 -1.98 9.01 -0.23
N ILE A 88 -1.75 9.15 -1.54
CA ILE A 88 -0.49 9.70 -2.05
C ILE A 88 -0.27 11.11 -1.53
N ILE A 89 -1.26 12.00 -1.66
CA ILE A 89 -1.17 13.39 -1.19
C ILE A 89 -0.92 13.40 0.32
N ALA A 90 -1.64 12.60 1.09
CA ALA A 90 -1.44 12.48 2.53
C ALA A 90 -0.01 12.04 2.89
N ALA A 91 0.53 11.03 2.19
CA ALA A 91 1.91 10.58 2.39
C ALA A 91 2.93 11.69 2.09
N PHE A 92 2.72 12.48 1.03
CA PHE A 92 3.57 13.62 0.69
C PHE A 92 3.47 14.75 1.73
N LEU A 93 2.27 15.08 2.20
CA LEU A 93 2.07 16.10 3.23
C LEU A 93 2.77 15.70 4.54
N ILE A 94 2.60 14.45 4.98
CA ILE A 94 3.25 13.95 6.21
C ILE A 94 4.77 14.00 6.09
N ARG A 95 5.32 13.65 4.92
CA ARG A 95 6.75 13.75 4.66
C ARG A 95 7.25 15.20 4.67
N LYS A 96 6.45 16.15 4.17
CA LYS A 96 6.81 17.58 4.11
C LYS A 96 6.78 18.24 5.49
N TYR A 97 5.82 17.88 6.34
CA TYR A 97 5.62 18.52 7.65
C TYR A 97 6.38 17.85 8.80
N LYS A 98 7.02 16.70 8.59
CA LYS A 98 7.94 16.16 9.60
C LYS A 98 9.26 16.93 9.55
N PRO A 99 9.65 17.64 10.62
CA PRO A 99 10.96 18.26 10.68
C PRO A 99 12.00 17.16 10.49
N LYS A 100 12.97 17.37 9.59
CA LYS A 100 14.18 16.55 9.50
C LYS A 100 14.78 16.53 10.90
N LYS A 101 14.63 15.43 11.63
CA LYS A 101 15.38 15.19 12.86
C LYS A 101 16.83 15.03 12.39
N GLN A 102 17.64 16.07 12.63
CA GLN A 102 19.09 16.02 12.45
C GLN A 102 19.59 14.86 13.30
N SER A 103 19.96 13.76 12.64
CA SER A 103 20.84 12.75 13.21
C SER A 103 22.28 13.14 12.92
#